data_AF-U2YYN2-F1
#
_entry.id   AF-U2YYN2-F1
#
_cell.length_a   1.000
_cell.length_b   1.000
_cell.length_c   1.000
_cell.angle_alpha   90.00
_cell.angle_beta   90.00
_cell.angle_gamma   90.00
#
_symmetry.space_group_name_H-M   'P 1'
#
loop_
_entity.id
_entity.type
_entity.pdbx_description
1 polymer ?
#
loop_
_entity_poly.entity_id
_entity_poly.type
_entity_poly.pdbx_seq_one_letter_code
_entity_poly.pdbx_strand_id
1 'polypeptide(L)'
;MDRQGIVKSTAYKYANELAELGVAEERDEYEDGAALWDVEPVVGTWETDAGELVVSPVVIAVYGASTVDDDIQYFRERYGEATLFHAIVETEAYLRGKQTRRGLATTLDVTAAAGIAVSQAIEAIIGRVSPVDPAFPDYSEDVHERTIAEAPYSLNA
;
A
#
# COMPACT_ATOMS: atom_id res chain seq x y z
N MET A 1 -5.99 -10.64 15.81
CA MET A 1 -5.19 -9.44 15.46
C MET A 1 -5.92 -8.19 15.94
N ASP A 2 -5.20 -7.20 16.47
CA ASP A 2 -5.83 -5.92 16.82
C ASP A 2 -6.32 -5.25 15.52
N ARG A 3 -7.64 -5.01 15.47
CA ARG A 3 -8.28 -4.25 14.38
C ARG A 3 -7.54 -2.92 14.27
N GLN A 4 -7.15 -2.52 13.06
CA GLN A 4 -6.30 -1.37 12.69
C GLN A 4 -6.82 0.02 13.18
N GLY A 5 -7.22 0.16 14.44
CA GLY A 5 -7.91 1.33 14.99
C GLY A 5 -9.33 1.56 14.45
N ILE A 6 -9.82 0.76 13.49
CA ILE A 6 -11.15 0.94 12.89
C ILE A 6 -12.21 0.20 13.70
N VAL A 7 -13.25 0.92 14.12
CA VAL A 7 -14.42 0.34 14.79
C VAL A 7 -15.11 -0.62 13.84
N LYS A 8 -15.46 -1.84 14.31
CA LYS A 8 -16.06 -2.91 13.49
C LYS A 8 -17.22 -2.42 12.61
N SER A 9 -18.15 -1.63 13.16
CA SER A 9 -19.29 -1.11 12.39
C SER A 9 -18.87 -0.22 11.21
N THR A 10 -17.77 0.52 11.34
CA THR A 10 -17.24 1.37 10.28
C THR A 10 -16.60 0.52 9.18
N ALA A 11 -15.86 -0.52 9.53
CA ALA A 11 -15.30 -1.46 8.55
C ALA A 11 -16.41 -2.15 7.75
N TYR A 12 -17.46 -2.66 8.42
CA TYR A 12 -18.61 -3.25 7.75
C TYR A 12 -19.37 -2.25 6.88
N LYS A 13 -19.47 -0.98 7.30
CA LYS A 13 -20.08 0.06 6.47
C LYS A 13 -19.35 0.21 5.14
N TYR A 14 -18.01 0.29 5.17
CA TYR A 14 -17.22 0.42 3.95
C TYR A 14 -17.26 -0.84 3.08
N ALA A 15 -17.20 -2.04 3.68
CA ALA A 15 -17.32 -3.29 2.94
C ALA A 15 -18.69 -3.41 2.23
N ASN A 16 -19.78 -3.05 2.92
CA ASN A 16 -21.12 -3.02 2.33
C ASN A 16 -21.21 -1.99 1.20
N GLU A 17 -20.63 -0.80 1.36
CA GLU A 17 -20.60 0.22 0.31
C GLU A 17 -19.87 -0.30 -0.95
N LEU A 18 -18.74 -0.99 -0.78
CA LEU A 18 -18.04 -1.64 -1.89
C LEU A 18 -18.89 -2.74 -2.54
N ALA A 19 -19.66 -3.50 -1.76
CA ALA A 19 -20.54 -4.53 -2.29
C ALA A 19 -21.76 -3.97 -3.04
N GLU A 20 -22.35 -2.88 -2.52
CA GLU A 20 -23.40 -2.13 -3.21
C GLU A 20 -22.92 -1.57 -4.56
N LEU A 21 -21.64 -1.21 -4.65
CA LEU A 21 -20.99 -0.78 -5.89
C LEU A 21 -20.57 -1.94 -6.81
N GLY A 22 -20.73 -3.19 -6.38
CA GLY A 22 -20.33 -4.39 -7.12
C GLY A 22 -18.82 -4.64 -7.17
N VAL A 23 -18.05 -4.02 -6.26
CA VAL A 23 -16.59 -4.17 -6.15
C VAL A 23 -16.22 -5.32 -5.22
N ALA A 24 -17.05 -5.59 -4.22
CA ALA A 24 -16.83 -6.63 -3.22
C ALA A 24 -18.03 -7.59 -3.11
N GLU A 25 -17.77 -8.84 -2.72
CA GLU A 25 -18.80 -9.83 -2.42
C GLU A 25 -18.50 -10.44 -1.04
N GLU A 26 -19.50 -10.47 -0.15
CA GLU A 26 -19.35 -11.12 1.15
C GLU A 26 -19.35 -12.64 0.96
N ARG A 27 -18.36 -13.33 1.51
CA ARG A 27 -18.36 -14.79 1.61
C ARG A 27 -19.20 -15.23 2.79
N ASP A 28 -19.79 -16.43 2.69
CA ASP A 28 -20.41 -17.10 3.84
C ASP A 28 -19.35 -17.78 4.74
N GLU A 29 -18.28 -17.04 5.04
CA GLU A 29 -17.13 -17.49 5.82
C GLU A 29 -16.69 -16.40 6.80
N TYR A 30 -16.23 -16.81 7.98
CA TYR A 30 -15.86 -15.90 9.05
C TYR A 30 -14.50 -16.27 9.65
N GLU A 31 -13.67 -15.25 9.90
CA GLU A 31 -12.40 -15.36 10.60
C GLU A 31 -12.38 -14.37 11.77
N ASP A 32 -12.06 -14.84 12.98
CA ASP A 32 -12.08 -14.04 14.22
C ASP A 32 -13.38 -13.21 14.43
N GLY A 33 -14.51 -13.74 13.94
CA GLY A 33 -15.83 -13.12 14.01
C GLY A 33 -16.04 -11.93 13.06
N ALA A 34 -15.20 -11.77 12.04
CA ALA A 34 -15.41 -10.91 10.89
C ALA A 34 -15.74 -11.75 9.64
N ALA A 35 -16.65 -11.27 8.81
CA ALA A 35 -16.97 -11.90 7.53
C ALA A 35 -15.79 -11.74 6.57
N LEU A 36 -15.52 -12.76 5.78
CA LEU A 36 -14.55 -12.70 4.68
C LEU A 36 -15.21 -12.12 3.43
N TRP A 37 -14.43 -11.46 2.59
CA TRP A 37 -14.90 -10.77 1.40
C TRP A 37 -14.01 -11.10 0.21
N ASP A 38 -14.62 -11.30 -0.94
CA ASP A 38 -13.96 -11.30 -2.24
C ASP A 38 -14.00 -9.91 -2.86
N VAL A 39 -12.94 -9.54 -3.55
CA VAL A 39 -12.82 -8.25 -4.23
C VAL A 39 -12.12 -8.45 -5.56
N GLU A 40 -12.67 -7.89 -6.63
CA GLU A 40 -11.94 -7.72 -7.88
C GLU A 40 -11.11 -6.43 -7.78
N PRO A 41 -9.78 -6.48 -7.91
CA PRO A 41 -8.93 -5.29 -7.81
C PRO A 41 -9.33 -4.22 -8.82
N VAL A 42 -9.62 -3.01 -8.32
CA VAL A 42 -9.95 -1.86 -9.17
C VAL A 42 -8.74 -0.93 -9.26
N VAL A 43 -8.44 -0.50 -10.48
CA VAL A 43 -7.46 0.56 -10.76
C VAL A 43 -8.21 1.77 -11.30
N GLY A 44 -7.97 2.92 -10.68
CA GLY A 44 -8.52 4.20 -11.10
C GLY A 44 -7.40 5.19 -11.39
N THR A 45 -7.68 6.12 -12.30
CA THR A 45 -6.75 7.20 -12.61
C THR A 45 -7.43 8.54 -12.37
N TRP A 46 -6.79 9.40 -11.58
CA TRP A 46 -7.26 10.76 -11.30
C TRP A 46 -6.30 11.80 -11.88
N GLU A 47 -6.82 12.68 -12.71
CA GLU A 47 -6.08 13.87 -13.12
C GLU A 47 -6.07 14.89 -11.98
N THR A 48 -4.88 15.31 -11.58
CA THR A 48 -4.65 16.37 -10.59
C THR A 48 -3.87 17.51 -11.22
N ASP A 49 -3.86 18.69 -10.59
CA ASP A 49 -3.02 19.82 -11.02
C ASP A 49 -1.52 19.48 -11.04
N ALA A 50 -1.10 18.42 -10.33
CA ALA A 50 0.27 17.93 -10.26
C ALA A 50 0.57 16.78 -11.25
N GLY A 51 -0.44 16.23 -11.93
CA GLY A 51 -0.30 15.10 -12.85
C GLY A 51 -1.32 13.98 -12.63
N GLU A 52 -1.05 12.84 -13.25
CA GLU A 52 -1.89 11.64 -13.21
C GLU A 52 -1.61 10.82 -11.95
N LEU A 53 -2.61 10.70 -11.07
CA LEU A 53 -2.58 9.86 -9.88
C LEU A 53 -3.20 8.51 -10.18
N VAL A 54 -2.40 7.46 -10.19
CA VAL A 54 -2.90 6.08 -10.25
C VAL A 54 -3.29 5.63 -8.84
N VAL A 55 -4.55 5.29 -8.66
CA VAL A 55 -5.10 4.68 -7.44
C VAL A 55 -5.24 3.19 -7.70
N SER A 56 -4.39 2.40 -7.07
CA SER A 56 -4.31 0.95 -7.21
C SER A 56 -4.18 0.26 -5.84
N PRO A 57 -4.37 -1.07 -5.74
CA PRO A 57 -4.19 -1.80 -4.48
C PRO A 57 -2.89 -1.51 -3.72
N VAL A 58 -1.73 -1.45 -4.36
CA VAL A 58 -0.44 -1.08 -3.75
C VAL A 58 -0.50 0.33 -3.18
N VAL A 59 -1.03 1.29 -3.94
CA VAL A 59 -1.14 2.69 -3.48
C VAL A 59 -2.06 2.77 -2.27
N ILE A 60 -3.25 2.15 -2.33
CA ILE A 60 -4.20 2.08 -1.22
C ILE A 60 -3.55 1.41 0.01
N ALA A 61 -2.80 0.32 -0.19
CA ALA A 61 -2.10 -0.39 0.87
C ALA A 61 -1.01 0.49 1.52
N VAL A 62 -0.21 1.25 0.76
CA VAL A 62 0.77 2.15 1.38
C VAL A 62 0.08 3.24 2.21
N TYR A 63 -1.00 3.84 1.71
CA TYR A 63 -1.74 4.83 2.50
C TYR A 63 -2.42 4.21 3.72
N GLY A 64 -2.98 3.00 3.60
CA GLY A 64 -3.59 2.28 4.72
C GLY A 64 -2.57 1.92 5.81
N ALA A 65 -1.36 1.54 5.41
CA ALA A 65 -0.28 1.16 6.30
C ALA A 65 0.21 2.32 7.19
N SER A 66 -0.02 3.58 6.82
CA SER A 66 0.27 4.75 7.64
C SER A 66 -0.41 4.80 9.03
N THR A 67 -1.33 3.86 9.30
CA THR A 67 -1.99 3.70 10.61
C THR A 67 -1.33 2.68 11.52
N VAL A 68 -0.40 1.88 10.98
CA VAL A 68 0.23 0.74 11.67
C VAL A 68 1.74 0.64 11.44
N ASP A 69 2.28 1.37 10.47
CA ASP A 69 3.70 1.46 10.16
C ASP A 69 4.22 2.87 10.50
N ASP A 70 5.11 2.94 11.51
CA ASP A 70 5.63 4.19 12.06
C ASP A 70 6.44 4.99 11.03
N ASP A 71 7.17 4.31 10.13
CA ASP A 71 8.02 4.97 9.13
C ASP A 71 7.17 5.62 8.04
N ILE A 72 6.12 4.92 7.57
CA ILE A 72 5.15 5.47 6.62
C ILE A 72 4.35 6.61 7.28
N GLN A 73 3.90 6.42 8.52
CA GLN A 73 3.17 7.46 9.26
C GLN A 73 4.02 8.73 9.39
N TYR A 74 5.24 8.58 9.90
CA TYR A 74 6.17 9.69 10.08
C TYR A 74 6.47 10.39 8.76
N PHE A 75 6.72 9.63 7.69
CA PHE A 75 7.02 10.19 6.38
C PHE A 75 5.83 11.00 5.83
N ARG A 76 4.62 10.46 5.92
CA ARG A 76 3.38 11.13 5.53
C ARG A 76 3.17 12.42 6.29
N GLU A 77 3.27 12.38 7.63
CA GLU A 77 3.04 13.56 8.47
C GLU A 77 4.08 14.65 8.26
N ARG A 78 5.33 14.26 7.97
CA ARG A 78 6.45 15.20 7.80
C ARG A 78 6.51 15.84 6.43
N TYR A 79 6.25 15.07 5.37
CA TYR A 79 6.47 15.46 3.98
C TYR A 79 5.17 15.56 3.15
N GLY A 80 4.05 15.03 3.65
CA GLY A 80 2.74 15.13 3.02
C GLY A 80 2.40 14.00 2.05
N GLU A 81 1.12 13.92 1.70
CA GLU A 81 0.55 12.83 0.87
C GLU A 81 1.19 12.77 -0.52
N ALA A 82 1.37 13.92 -1.18
CA ALA A 82 1.96 13.97 -2.52
C ALA A 82 3.40 13.42 -2.55
N THR A 83 4.19 13.72 -1.51
CA THR A 83 5.56 13.20 -1.40
C THR A 83 5.56 11.71 -1.05
N LEU A 84 4.58 11.22 -0.26
CA LEU A 84 4.41 9.78 -0.04
C LEU A 84 4.07 9.06 -1.34
N PHE A 85 3.17 9.59 -2.16
CA PHE A 85 2.89 9.03 -3.48
C PHE A 85 4.15 8.97 -4.37
N HIS A 86 4.93 10.05 -4.43
CA HIS A 86 6.21 10.03 -5.14
C HIS A 86 7.17 8.98 -4.56
N ALA A 87 7.19 8.77 -3.24
CA ALA A 87 8.01 7.72 -2.64
C ALA A 87 7.62 6.31 -3.11
N ILE A 88 6.34 6.06 -3.38
CA ILE A 88 5.87 4.79 -3.98
C ILE A 88 6.46 4.62 -5.38
N VAL A 89 6.30 5.62 -6.24
CA VAL A 89 6.82 5.63 -7.62
C VAL A 89 8.34 5.43 -7.63
N GLU A 90 9.04 6.15 -6.77
CA GLU A 90 10.50 6.06 -6.67
C GLU A 90 10.95 4.71 -6.10
N THR A 91 10.19 4.11 -5.17
CA THR A 91 10.50 2.77 -4.64
C THR A 91 10.31 1.70 -5.71
N GLU A 92 9.27 1.80 -6.54
CA GLU A 92 9.11 0.96 -7.72
C GLU A 92 10.29 1.12 -8.69
N ALA A 93 10.75 2.36 -8.93
CA ALA A 93 11.92 2.62 -9.77
C ALA A 93 13.21 1.99 -9.19
N TYR A 94 13.36 1.97 -7.87
CA TYR A 94 14.44 1.25 -7.19
C TYR A 94 14.34 -0.27 -7.43
N LEU A 95 13.16 -0.87 -7.29
CA LEU A 95 12.93 -2.30 -7.54
C LEU A 95 13.21 -2.69 -9.00
N ARG A 96 12.94 -1.78 -9.94
CA ARG A 96 13.31 -1.92 -11.36
C ARG A 96 14.82 -1.73 -11.64
N GLY A 97 15.63 -1.51 -10.61
CA GLY A 97 17.07 -1.25 -10.75
C GLY A 97 17.40 0.09 -11.42
N LYS A 98 16.44 1.02 -11.53
CA LYS A 98 16.64 2.33 -12.19
C LYS A 98 17.32 3.35 -11.29
N GLN A 99 17.32 3.11 -9.98
CA GLN A 99 17.99 3.99 -9.02
C GLN A 99 18.40 3.26 -7.73
N THR A 100 19.01 3.99 -6.80
CA THR A 100 19.33 3.51 -5.44
C THR A 100 18.42 4.18 -4.42
N ARG A 101 18.23 3.61 -3.23
CA ARG A 101 17.48 4.25 -2.13
C ARG A 101 18.02 5.65 -1.75
N ARG A 102 19.33 5.86 -1.89
CA ARG A 102 19.95 7.17 -1.64
C ARG A 102 19.63 8.16 -2.77
N GLY A 103 19.55 7.68 -4.01
CA GLY A 103 19.05 8.41 -5.16
C GLY A 103 17.61 8.87 -4.95
N LEU A 104 16.73 7.95 -4.55
CA LEU A 104 15.34 8.22 -4.18
C LEU A 104 15.23 9.36 -3.15
N ALA A 105 15.98 9.31 -2.05
CA ALA A 105 15.94 10.36 -1.04
C ALA A 105 16.33 11.74 -1.60
N THR A 106 17.24 11.75 -2.59
CA THR A 106 17.66 12.97 -3.28
C THR A 106 16.56 13.46 -4.22
N THR A 107 15.93 12.57 -4.97
CA THR A 107 14.79 12.88 -5.87
C THR A 107 13.61 13.46 -5.10
N LEU A 108 13.32 12.93 -3.92
CA LEU A 108 12.22 13.38 -3.07
C LEU A 108 12.54 14.65 -2.25
N ASP A 109 13.78 15.16 -2.30
CA ASP A 109 14.27 16.26 -1.45
C ASP A 109 14.03 16.03 0.05
N VAL A 110 14.31 14.80 0.52
CA VAL A 110 14.17 14.40 1.92
C VAL A 110 15.51 13.98 2.52
N THR A 111 15.56 13.82 3.84
CA THR A 111 16.76 13.28 4.49
C THR A 111 17.02 11.85 4.04
N ALA A 112 18.30 11.48 3.88
CA ALA A 112 18.66 10.11 3.49
C ALA A 112 18.07 9.06 4.44
N ALA A 113 18.02 9.35 5.74
CA ALA A 113 17.41 8.46 6.73
C ALA A 113 15.92 8.24 6.47
N ALA A 114 15.15 9.32 6.24
CA ALA A 114 13.72 9.23 5.97
C ALA A 114 13.42 8.52 4.64
N GLY A 115 14.17 8.83 3.58
CA GLY A 115 13.99 8.18 2.27
C GLY A 115 14.34 6.69 2.30
N ILE A 116 15.38 6.30 3.05
CA ILE A 116 15.73 4.88 3.22
C ILE A 116 14.65 4.15 4.01
N ALA A 117 14.21 4.69 5.16
CA ALA A 117 13.22 4.06 6.01
C ALA A 117 11.88 3.85 5.27
N VAL A 118 11.34 4.91 4.66
CA VAL A 118 10.05 4.82 3.94
C VAL A 118 10.13 3.87 2.74
N SER A 119 11.25 3.87 2.00
CA SER A 119 11.38 2.97 0.84
C SER A 119 11.51 1.50 1.22
N GLN A 120 12.04 1.20 2.42
CA GLN A 120 12.07 -0.17 2.95
C GLN A 120 10.66 -0.62 3.37
N ALA A 121 9.90 0.24 4.05
CA ALA A 121 8.51 -0.06 4.42
C ALA A 121 7.61 -0.23 3.18
N ILE A 122 7.73 0.65 2.18
CA ILE A 122 6.99 0.55 0.92
C ILE A 122 7.40 -0.69 0.13
N GLU A 123 8.68 -1.06 0.08
CA GLU A 123 9.14 -2.28 -0.61
C GLU A 123 8.48 -3.55 -0.05
N ALA A 124 8.33 -3.65 1.27
CA ALA A 124 7.62 -4.77 1.89
C ALA A 124 6.17 -4.86 1.41
N ILE A 125 5.48 -3.72 1.33
CA ILE A 125 4.09 -3.64 0.85
C ILE A 125 4.01 -3.97 -0.64
N ILE A 126 4.92 -3.43 -1.48
CA ILE A 126 4.97 -3.73 -2.91
C ILE A 126 5.15 -5.24 -3.11
N GLY A 127 6.16 -5.86 -2.50
CA GLY A 127 6.40 -7.29 -2.65
C GLY A 127 5.24 -8.15 -2.16
N ARG A 128 4.45 -7.66 -1.20
CA ARG A 128 3.26 -8.36 -0.70
C ARG A 128 2.04 -8.18 -1.58
N VAL A 129 1.76 -6.98 -2.08
CA VAL A 129 0.47 -6.60 -2.68
C VAL A 129 0.52 -6.60 -4.21
N SER A 130 1.69 -6.44 -4.82
CA SER A 130 1.84 -6.43 -6.28
C SER A 130 1.28 -7.67 -7.02
N PRO A 131 1.27 -8.90 -6.46
CA PRO A 131 0.69 -10.05 -7.18
C PRO A 131 -0.79 -9.89 -7.52
N VAL A 132 -1.51 -9.03 -6.78
CA VAL A 132 -2.95 -8.77 -6.97
C VAL A 132 -3.23 -7.35 -7.43
N ASP A 133 -2.20 -6.58 -7.80
CA ASP A 133 -2.35 -5.20 -8.28
C ASP A 133 -2.17 -5.13 -9.80
N PRO A 134 -3.24 -4.85 -10.59
CA PRO A 134 -3.14 -4.75 -12.04
C PRO A 134 -2.28 -3.58 -12.56
N ALA A 135 -1.98 -2.59 -11.72
CA ALA A 135 -1.17 -1.42 -12.07
C ALA A 135 0.34 -1.64 -11.84
N PHE A 136 0.73 -2.70 -11.12
CA PHE A 136 2.13 -3.00 -10.79
C PHE A 136 2.56 -4.33 -11.40
N PRO A 137 3.81 -4.45 -11.90
CA PRO A 137 4.43 -5.76 -12.11
C PRO A 137 4.46 -6.56 -10.80
N ASP A 138 4.37 -7.88 -10.90
CA ASP A 138 4.56 -8.75 -9.73
C ASP A 138 6.02 -8.73 -9.26
N TYR A 139 6.25 -8.20 -8.06
CA TYR A 139 7.53 -8.09 -7.38
C TYR A 139 7.73 -9.10 -6.24
N SER A 140 6.82 -10.07 -6.07
CA SER A 140 6.89 -11.04 -4.96
C SER A 140 8.17 -11.88 -4.96
N GLU A 141 8.76 -12.11 -6.13
CA GLU A 141 10.04 -12.84 -6.29
C GLU A 141 11.27 -11.90 -6.24
N ASP A 142 11.07 -10.60 -6.47
CA ASP A 142 12.15 -9.59 -6.47
C ASP A 142 12.44 -9.05 -5.06
N VAL A 143 11.46 -9.14 -4.17
CA VAL A 143 11.58 -8.72 -2.77
C VAL A 143 11.90 -9.91 -1.89
N HIS A 144 12.89 -9.75 -1.01
CA HIS A 144 13.31 -10.83 -0.12
C HIS A 144 12.16 -11.26 0.81
N GLU A 145 11.93 -12.57 0.96
CA GLU A 145 10.82 -13.14 1.74
C GLU A 145 10.71 -12.56 3.16
N ARG A 146 11.85 -12.38 3.84
CA ARG A 146 11.90 -11.72 5.17
C ARG A 146 11.30 -10.30 5.17
N THR A 147 11.53 -9.53 4.11
CA THR A 147 10.96 -8.18 3.96
C THR A 147 9.46 -8.27 3.73
N ILE A 148 8.99 -9.21 2.90
CA ILE A 148 7.56 -9.44 2.68
C ILE A 148 6.85 -9.84 3.98
N ALA A 149 7.49 -10.65 4.81
CA ALA A 149 6.96 -11.07 6.11
C ALA A 149 6.83 -9.93 7.13
N GLU A 150 7.55 -8.82 6.93
CA GLU A 150 7.47 -7.61 7.75
C GLU A 150 6.36 -6.66 7.26
N ALA A 151 5.74 -6.93 6.09
CA ALA A 151 4.64 -6.11 5.58
C ALA A 151 3.41 -6.17 6.50
N PRO A 152 2.66 -5.08 6.67
CA PRO A 152 1.46 -5.03 7.53
C PRO A 152 0.24 -5.77 6.94
N TYR A 153 0.42 -6.54 5.86
CA TYR A 153 -0.63 -7.20 5.10
C TYR A 153 -0.40 -8.70 4.96
N SER A 154 -1.47 -9.48 5.14
CA SER A 154 -1.52 -10.90 4.85
C SER A 154 -2.43 -11.15 3.63
N LEU A 155 -1.85 -11.61 2.52
CA LEU A 155 -2.57 -12.37 1.51
C LEU A 155 -2.65 -13.84 1.96
N ASN A 156 -3.87 -14.31 2.20
CA ASN A 156 -4.13 -15.73 2.31
C ASN A 156 -4.15 -16.32 0.89
N ALA A 157 -3.47 -17.45 0.71
CA ALA A 157 -3.44 -18.20 -0.55
C ALA A 157 -4.76 -18.94 -0.79
#